data_AF-A0A8T5QT55-F1
#
_entry.id   AF-A0A8T5QT55-F1
#
_cell.length_a   1.000
_cell.length_b   1.000
_cell.length_c   1.000
_cell.angle_alpha   90.00
_cell.angle_beta   90.00
_cell.angle_gamma   90.00
#
_symmetry.space_group_name_H-M   'P 1'
#
loop_
_entity.id
_entity.type
_entity.pdbx_description
1 polymer ?
#
loop_
_entity_poly.entity_id
_entity_poly.type
_entity_poly.pdbx_seq_one_letter_code
_entity_poly.pdbx_strand_id
1 'polypeptide(L)'
;MKKQALMRLLQTLSLLLILVLPVISTSAYAVDFNQDITPEDQAKFDEMLTPVMKIYNLVKYVATVIAALVLLFAAISFMTSGADPRKREVAKSMAMYVVIGLVVIWAAPLAVTYIL
;
A
#
# COMPACT_ATOMS: atom_id res chain seq x y z
N MET A 1 -58.59 28.76 -29.71
CA MET A 1 -57.20 28.37 -30.04
C MET A 1 -56.24 28.36 -28.83
N LYS A 2 -56.36 29.27 -27.85
CA LYS A 2 -55.42 29.33 -26.68
C LYS A 2 -55.40 28.08 -25.78
N LYS A 3 -56.54 27.41 -25.54
CA LYS A 3 -56.61 26.22 -24.66
C LYS A 3 -55.87 24.98 -25.21
N GLN A 4 -55.93 24.75 -26.52
CA GLN A 4 -55.25 23.61 -27.15
C GLN A 4 -53.73 23.79 -27.17
N ALA A 5 -53.26 25.02 -27.38
CA ALA A 5 -51.83 25.35 -27.26
C ALA A 5 -51.33 25.16 -25.82
N LEU A 6 -52.13 25.57 -24.83
CA LEU A 6 -51.80 25.39 -23.40
C LEU A 6 -51.70 23.91 -23.02
N MET A 7 -52.60 23.07 -23.53
CA MET A 7 -52.61 21.64 -23.21
C MET A 7 -51.44 20.89 -23.87
N ARG A 8 -51.05 21.27 -25.09
CA ARG A 8 -49.85 20.73 -25.75
C ARG A 8 -48.57 21.17 -25.04
N LEU A 9 -48.49 22.43 -24.60
CA LEU A 9 -47.35 22.95 -23.84
C LEU A 9 -47.19 22.23 -22.49
N LEU A 10 -48.30 21.97 -21.79
CA LEU A 10 -48.29 21.22 -20.53
C LEU A 10 -47.81 19.78 -20.74
N GLN A 11 -48.23 19.13 -21.83
CA GLN A 11 -47.79 17.79 -22.20
C GLN A 11 -46.29 17.74 -22.52
N THR A 12 -45.77 18.70 -23.30
CA THR A 12 -44.34 18.76 -23.62
C THR A 12 -43.50 19.05 -22.38
N LEU A 13 -43.99 19.88 -21.46
CA LEU A 13 -43.31 20.17 -20.19
C LEU A 13 -43.25 18.92 -19.30
N SER A 14 -44.34 18.15 -19.24
CA SER A 14 -44.40 16.88 -18.49
C SER A 14 -43.45 15.82 -19.07
N LEU A 15 -43.37 15.71 -20.40
CA LEU A 15 -42.44 14.80 -21.08
C LEU A 15 -40.98 15.18 -20.83
N LEU A 16 -40.68 16.49 -20.84
CA LEU A 16 -39.35 17.00 -20.55
C LEU A 16 -38.96 16.76 -19.09
N LEU A 17 -39.90 16.88 -18.15
CA LEU A 17 -39.67 16.58 -16.74
C LEU A 17 -39.28 15.11 -16.52
N ILE A 18 -39.98 14.17 -17.15
CA ILE A 18 -39.71 12.73 -17.04
C ILE A 18 -38.31 12.37 -17.58
N LEU A 19 -37.86 13.05 -18.64
CA LEU A 19 -36.54 12.84 -19.23
C LEU A 19 -35.39 13.35 -18.32
N VAL A 20 -35.66 14.35 -17.49
CA VAL A 20 -34.67 14.95 -16.57
C VAL A 20 -34.57 14.19 -15.24
N LEU A 21 -35.63 13.50 -14.80
CA LEU A 21 -35.63 12.68 -13.56
C LEU A 21 -34.46 11.67 -13.45
N PRO A 22 -34.12 10.87 -14.49
CA PRO A 22 -32.98 9.96 -14.39
C PRO A 22 -31.63 10.70 -14.31
N VAL A 23 -31.50 11.91 -14.87
CA VAL A 23 -30.26 12.72 -14.79
C VAL A 23 -30.02 13.25 -13.38
N ILE A 24 -31.09 13.54 -12.63
CA ILE A 24 -30.99 13.91 -11.21
C ILE A 24 -30.65 12.68 -10.36
N SER A 25 -31.00 11.48 -10.82
CA SER A 25 -30.70 10.22 -10.13
C SER A 25 -29.23 9.81 -10.30
N THR A 26 -28.55 10.24 -11.36
CA THR A 26 -27.12 9.93 -11.57
C THR A 26 -26.18 10.77 -10.70
N SER A 27 -26.65 11.84 -10.05
CA SER A 27 -25.89 12.54 -9.00
C SER A 27 -26.19 12.01 -7.59
N ALA A 28 -27.13 11.07 -7.44
CA ALA A 28 -27.41 10.38 -6.19
C ALA A 28 -26.49 9.17 -5.93
N TYR A 29 -25.58 8.85 -6.86
CA TYR A 29 -24.38 8.09 -6.51
C TYR A 29 -23.47 9.01 -5.70
N ALA A 30 -23.82 9.25 -4.44
CA ALA A 30 -22.82 9.64 -3.46
C ALA A 30 -21.73 8.55 -3.54
N VAL A 31 -20.48 8.95 -3.80
CA VAL A 31 -19.35 8.04 -3.64
C VAL A 31 -19.33 7.70 -2.15
N ASP A 32 -19.90 6.54 -1.84
CA ASP A 32 -19.98 6.03 -0.49
C ASP A 32 -18.62 5.43 -0.15
N PHE A 33 -17.78 6.24 0.51
CA PHE A 33 -16.46 5.83 1.00
C PHE A 33 -16.54 4.76 2.11
N ASN A 34 -17.74 4.35 2.50
CA ASN A 34 -18.00 3.36 3.54
C ASN A 34 -18.40 1.99 2.97
N GLN A 35 -18.22 1.76 1.67
CA GLN A 35 -18.40 0.46 1.04
C GLN A 35 -17.17 -0.42 1.29
N ASP A 36 -17.41 -1.67 1.72
CA ASP A 36 -16.36 -2.68 1.75
C ASP A 36 -15.78 -2.85 0.35
N ILE A 37 -14.46 -2.96 0.26
CA ILE A 37 -13.75 -3.22 -0.99
C ILE A 37 -14.33 -4.46 -1.67
N THR A 38 -14.75 -4.31 -2.93
CA THR A 38 -15.25 -5.46 -3.68
C THR A 38 -14.11 -6.45 -3.94
N PRO A 39 -14.39 -7.75 -4.11
CA PRO A 39 -13.35 -8.74 -4.45
C PRO A 39 -12.57 -8.38 -5.73
N GLU A 40 -13.22 -7.66 -6.66
CA GLU A 40 -12.60 -7.17 -7.88
C GLU A 40 -11.57 -6.06 -7.60
N ASP A 41 -11.88 -5.14 -6.67
CA ASP A 41 -10.98 -4.06 -6.28
C ASP A 41 -9.78 -4.58 -5.49
N GLN A 42 -9.98 -5.60 -4.65
CA GLN A 42 -8.88 -6.25 -3.93
C GLN A 42 -7.91 -6.96 -4.88
N ALA A 43 -8.43 -7.65 -5.90
CA ALA A 43 -7.58 -8.29 -6.91
C ALA A 43 -6.76 -7.26 -7.71
N LYS A 44 -7.34 -6.10 -8.07
CA LYS A 44 -6.60 -5.01 -8.72
C LYS A 44 -5.51 -4.45 -7.82
N PHE A 45 -5.80 -4.29 -6.53
CA PHE A 45 -4.84 -3.80 -5.57
C PHE A 45 -3.66 -4.79 -5.38
N ASP A 46 -3.92 -6.10 -5.31
CA ASP A 46 -2.89 -7.14 -5.27
C ASP A 46 -2.01 -7.15 -6.53
N GLU A 47 -2.61 -6.93 -7.70
CA GLU A 47 -1.89 -6.78 -8.97
C GLU A 47 -0.94 -5.57 -8.90
N MET A 48 -1.39 -4.44 -8.34
CA MET A 48 -0.56 -3.25 -8.16
C MET A 48 0.58 -3.45 -7.16
N LEU A 49 0.40 -4.29 -6.13
CA LEU A 49 1.45 -4.61 -5.16
C LEU A 49 2.50 -5.59 -5.71
N THR A 50 2.17 -6.37 -6.74
CA THR A 50 3.06 -7.42 -7.27
C THR A 50 4.46 -6.90 -7.67
N PRO A 51 4.61 -5.79 -8.43
CA PRO A 51 5.93 -5.24 -8.76
C PRO A 51 6.71 -4.79 -7.52
N VAL A 52 6.03 -4.19 -6.54
CA VAL A 52 6.63 -3.72 -5.29
C VAL A 52 7.16 -4.91 -4.49
N MET A 53 6.37 -5.98 -4.38
CA MET A 53 6.78 -7.20 -3.68
C MET A 53 7.95 -7.90 -4.36
N LYS A 54 8.07 -7.80 -5.69
CA LYS A 54 9.22 -8.32 -6.43
C LYS A 54 10.50 -7.57 -6.08
N ILE A 55 10.45 -6.24 -6.05
CA ILE A 55 11.60 -5.39 -5.65
C ILE A 55 11.95 -5.64 -4.18
N TYR A 56 10.96 -5.67 -3.30
CA TYR A 56 11.15 -5.99 -1.88
C TYR A 56 11.86 -7.34 -1.70
N ASN A 57 11.41 -8.39 -2.38
CA ASN A 57 12.03 -9.71 -2.26
C ASN A 57 13.47 -9.72 -2.77
N LEU A 58 13.78 -9.02 -3.87
CA LEU A 58 15.15 -8.85 -4.35
C LEU A 58 16.03 -8.19 -3.28
N VAL A 59 15.59 -7.06 -2.74
CA VAL A 59 16.32 -6.33 -1.69
C VAL A 59 16.47 -7.19 -0.44
N LYS A 60 15.42 -7.91 -0.01
CA LYS A 60 15.44 -8.80 1.14
C LYS A 60 16.55 -9.86 1.02
N TYR A 61 16.61 -10.57 -0.10
CA TYR A 61 17.60 -11.62 -0.27
C TYR A 61 19.02 -11.07 -0.40
N VAL A 62 19.21 -9.98 -1.17
CA VAL A 62 20.52 -9.32 -1.29
C VAL A 62 21.01 -8.81 0.07
N ALA A 63 20.14 -8.10 0.81
CA ALA A 63 20.46 -7.61 2.14
C ALA A 63 20.76 -8.74 3.13
N THR A 64 20.07 -9.88 3.02
CA THR A 64 20.35 -11.06 3.86
C THR A 64 21.74 -11.63 3.60
N VAL A 65 22.16 -11.70 2.35
CA VAL A 65 23.53 -12.13 1.99
C VAL A 65 24.56 -11.14 2.52
N ILE A 66 24.34 -9.84 2.32
CA ILE A 66 25.23 -8.78 2.84
C ILE A 66 25.31 -8.85 4.37
N ALA A 67 24.18 -9.04 5.05
CA ALA A 67 24.12 -9.14 6.50
C ALA A 67 24.97 -10.33 7.02
N ALA A 68 24.93 -11.48 6.34
CA ALA A 68 25.77 -12.62 6.69
C ALA A 68 27.28 -12.28 6.59
N LEU A 69 27.68 -11.57 5.53
CA LEU A 69 29.06 -11.12 5.35
C LEU A 69 29.50 -10.10 6.42
N VAL A 70 28.63 -9.15 6.75
CA VAL A 70 28.93 -8.14 7.79
C VAL A 70 28.97 -8.78 9.17
N LEU A 71 28.11 -9.76 9.46
CA LEU A 71 28.17 -10.52 10.72
C LEU A 71 29.46 -11.33 10.83
N LEU A 72 29.90 -11.95 9.73
CA LEU A 72 31.21 -12.62 9.69
C LEU A 72 32.33 -11.62 9.98
N PHE A 73 32.29 -10.44 9.36
CA PHE A 73 33.26 -9.38 9.62
C PHE A 73 33.20 -8.89 11.08
N ALA A 74 32.01 -8.79 11.68
CA ALA A 74 31.82 -8.45 13.09
C ALA A 74 32.43 -9.50 14.01
N ALA A 75 32.22 -10.78 13.70
CA ALA A 75 32.81 -11.87 14.47
C ALA A 75 34.34 -11.84 14.42
N ILE A 76 34.93 -11.67 13.22
CA ILE A 76 36.39 -11.57 13.05
C ILE A 76 36.94 -10.34 13.78
N SER A 77 36.30 -9.18 13.64
CA SER A 77 36.68 -7.94 14.33
C SER A 77 36.64 -8.11 15.85
N PHE A 78 35.61 -8.79 16.38
CA PHE A 78 35.50 -9.10 17.79
C PHE A 78 36.64 -10.00 18.29
N MET A 79 36.93 -11.10 17.58
CA MET A 79 38.01 -12.03 17.94
C MET A 79 39.39 -11.37 17.89
N THR A 80 39.63 -10.53 16.88
CA THR A 80 40.94 -9.86 16.68
C THR A 80 41.12 -8.62 17.56
N SER A 81 40.10 -8.19 18.29
CA SER A 81 40.16 -6.99 19.16
C SER A 81 41.13 -7.14 20.35
N GLY A 82 41.51 -8.37 20.72
CA GLY A 82 42.45 -8.60 21.82
C GLY A 82 41.95 -7.99 23.13
N ALA A 83 42.81 -7.20 23.81
CA ALA A 83 42.49 -6.52 25.07
C ALA A 83 41.89 -5.11 24.89
N ASP A 84 41.69 -4.63 23.66
CA ASP A 84 41.14 -3.30 23.40
C ASP A 84 39.61 -3.29 23.58
N PRO A 85 39.07 -2.66 24.64
CA PRO A 85 37.64 -2.67 24.90
C PRO A 85 36.85 -1.88 23.85
N ARG A 86 37.44 -0.83 23.26
CA ARG A 86 36.77 0.02 22.28
C ARG A 86 36.47 -0.78 21.01
N LYS A 87 37.45 -1.55 20.52
CA LYS A 87 37.27 -2.39 19.32
C LYS A 87 36.20 -3.48 19.52
N ARG A 88 36.13 -4.06 20.73
CA ARG A 88 35.09 -5.03 21.08
C ARG A 88 33.68 -4.43 21.03
N GLU A 89 33.50 -3.22 21.58
CA GLU A 89 32.20 -2.54 21.55
C GLU A 89 31.79 -2.13 20.13
N VAL A 90 32.74 -1.72 19.28
CA VAL A 90 32.46 -1.46 17.86
C VAL A 90 32.00 -2.73 17.14
N ALA A 91 32.66 -3.87 17.35
CA ALA A 91 32.24 -5.13 16.74
C ALA A 91 30.83 -5.59 17.20
N LYS A 92 30.51 -5.44 18.49
CA LYS A 92 29.18 -5.75 19.03
C LYS A 92 28.09 -4.85 18.46
N SER A 93 28.33 -3.53 18.44
CA SER A 93 27.37 -2.56 17.89
C SER A 93 27.13 -2.79 16.40
N MET A 94 28.17 -3.13 15.64
CA MET A 94 28.02 -3.52 14.24
C MET A 94 27.13 -4.76 14.08
N ALA A 95 27.36 -5.82 14.86
CA ALA A 95 26.50 -7.00 14.85
C ALA A 95 25.04 -6.66 15.22
N MET A 96 24.86 -5.82 16.26
CA MET A 96 23.54 -5.37 16.71
C MET A 96 22.78 -4.64 15.59
N TYR A 97 23.41 -3.68 14.92
CA TYR A 97 22.77 -2.94 13.84
C TYR A 97 22.39 -3.83 12.65
N VAL A 98 23.21 -4.83 12.32
CA VAL A 98 22.86 -5.81 11.28
C VAL A 98 21.64 -6.63 11.68
N VAL A 99 21.59 -7.11 12.93
CA VAL A 99 20.44 -7.87 13.44
C VAL A 99 19.17 -7.04 13.42
N ILE A 100 19.22 -5.78 13.89
CA ILE A 100 18.07 -4.87 13.85
C ILE A 100 17.61 -4.64 12.41
N GLY A 101 18.54 -4.38 11.48
CA GLY A 101 18.23 -4.21 10.06
C GLY A 101 17.55 -5.44 9.45
N LEU A 102 18.03 -6.65 9.77
CA LEU A 102 17.39 -7.89 9.34
C LEU A 102 15.97 -8.03 9.91
N VAL A 103 15.78 -7.76 11.19
CA VAL A 103 14.44 -7.81 11.82
C VAL A 103 13.49 -6.88 11.10
N VAL A 104 13.90 -5.64 10.81
CA VAL A 104 13.06 -4.67 10.09
C VAL A 104 12.68 -5.15 8.70
N ILE A 105 13.64 -5.65 7.92
CA ILE A 105 13.38 -6.16 6.56
C ILE A 105 12.40 -7.33 6.59
N TRP A 106 12.56 -8.26 7.53
CA TRP A 106 11.70 -9.45 7.65
C TRP A 106 10.33 -9.15 8.24
N ALA A 107 10.21 -8.10 9.06
CA ALA A 107 8.94 -7.64 9.61
C ALA A 107 8.13 -6.77 8.64
N ALA A 108 8.74 -6.24 7.58
CA ALA A 108 8.07 -5.35 6.62
C ALA A 108 6.75 -5.89 6.02
N PRO A 109 6.63 -7.17 5.62
CA PRO A 109 5.37 -7.71 5.08
C PRO A 109 4.25 -7.69 6.11
N LEU A 110 4.56 -7.89 7.40
CA LEU A 110 3.59 -7.81 8.48
C LEU A 110 2.99 -6.41 8.56
N ALA A 111 3.82 -5.37 8.47
CA ALA A 111 3.33 -4.00 8.48
C ALA A 111 2.39 -3.71 7.30
N VAL A 112 2.68 -4.25 6.11
CA VAL A 112 1.81 -4.10 4.92
C VAL A 112 0.46 -4.78 5.17
N THR A 113 0.45 -6.00 5.72
CA THR A 113 -0.78 -6.76 5.97
C THR A 113 -1.62 -6.22 7.14
N TYR A 114 -1.04 -5.54 8.12
CA TYR A 114 -1.78 -5.01 9.27
C TYR A 114 -2.28 -3.57 9.09
N ILE A 115 -1.67 -2.79 8.18
CA ILE A 115 -2.07 -1.41 7.90
C ILE A 115 -3.14 -1.34 6.79
N LEU A 116 -3.14 -2.33 5.88
CA LEU A 116 -4.11 -2.49 4.79
C LEU A 116 -5.20 -3.47 5.18
#